data_AF-A0A2G8RR96-F1
#
_entry.id   AF-A0A2G8RR96-F1
#
_cell.length_a   1.000
_cell.length_b   1.000
_cell.length_c   1.000
_cell.angle_alpha   90.00
_cell.angle_beta   90.00
_cell.angle_gamma   90.00
#
_symmetry.space_group_name_H-M   'P 1'
#
loop_
_entity.id
_entity.type
_entity.pdbx_description
1 polymer ?
#
loop_
_entity_poly.entity_id
_entity_poly.type
_entity_poly.pdbx_seq_one_letter_code
_entity_poly.pdbx_strand_id
1 'polypeptide(L)'
;MSNGAEPMPQWAVSNGIAPPPFKLPLPDNPDIITANMMKMTELTLDPRKRFLWQTITKYLHEFIRETKLTTKEWEEAIKFLTRVGQKCTSTRQEFILLSDIFGASALVDALNNPPTGATESSVLGPFFTDDAPDLMNGDSIASEGKGEYMFVEGRVLSIDGTPIPNATIETWETDDTGYYDVQYSGRETADCRGRLHSDKNGYYGYRAVVPVAYPIPGDGPVGELLIGMNRHNMRPNHLHCMVVATGFRTLVTAFYPEGCKYIESDAVFGVKKSLVVGLETVKDEGEARKRGFPTGDTFKLLKQDLILIPEKQSSEFFARI
;
A
#
# COMPACT_ATOMS: atom_id res chain seq x y z
N MET A 1 2.03 -46.55 -41.43
CA MET A 1 1.33 -46.51 -40.13
C MET A 1 2.12 -45.59 -39.22
N SER A 2 1.79 -44.30 -39.20
CA SER A 2 2.37 -43.35 -38.25
C SER A 2 1.56 -43.41 -36.96
N ASN A 3 2.15 -43.95 -35.89
CA ASN A 3 1.56 -43.96 -34.56
C ASN A 3 1.41 -42.51 -34.08
N GLY A 4 0.21 -41.96 -34.23
CA GLY A 4 -0.19 -40.70 -33.62
C GLY A 4 -0.39 -40.93 -32.12
N ALA A 5 0.65 -40.71 -31.33
CA ALA A 5 0.49 -40.55 -29.89
C ALA A 5 -0.12 -39.16 -29.65
N GLU A 6 -1.25 -39.12 -28.93
CA GLU A 6 -1.82 -37.86 -28.47
C GLU A 6 -0.77 -37.09 -27.63
N PRO A 7 -0.64 -35.76 -27.81
CA PRO A 7 0.31 -34.97 -27.04
C PRO A 7 -0.02 -35.10 -25.55
N MET A 8 1.00 -35.38 -24.73
CA MET A 8 0.81 -35.51 -23.28
C MET A 8 0.18 -34.23 -22.71
N PRO A 9 -0.75 -34.35 -21.73
CA PRO A 9 -1.37 -33.20 -21.10
C PRO A 9 -0.31 -32.29 -20.49
N GLN A 10 -0.22 -31.06 -21.00
CA GLN A 10 0.80 -30.07 -20.61
C GLN A 10 0.65 -29.55 -19.16
N TRP A 11 -0.41 -29.95 -18.44
CA TRP A 11 -0.71 -29.48 -17.09
C TRP A 11 -0.25 -30.43 -15.98
N ALA A 12 0.00 -31.72 -16.29
CA ALA A 12 0.44 -32.72 -15.32
C ALA A 12 1.93 -33.07 -15.51
N VAL A 13 2.80 -32.05 -15.42
CA VAL A 13 4.24 -32.19 -15.69
C VAL A 13 5.00 -32.42 -14.37
N SER A 14 5.80 -33.49 -14.32
CA SER A 14 6.70 -33.74 -13.19
C SER A 14 7.74 -32.61 -13.07
N ASN A 15 7.99 -32.16 -11.85
CA ASN A 15 9.09 -31.22 -11.57
C ASN A 15 10.48 -31.90 -11.52
N GLY A 16 10.55 -33.23 -11.73
CA GLY A 16 11.80 -33.99 -11.76
C GLY A 16 12.45 -34.25 -10.40
N ILE A 17 11.79 -33.89 -9.29
CA ILE A 17 12.32 -34.08 -7.93
C ILE A 17 12.04 -35.53 -7.48
N ALA A 18 13.10 -36.24 -7.06
CA ALA A 18 12.98 -37.59 -6.53
C ALA A 18 12.23 -37.61 -5.17
N PRO A 19 11.67 -38.76 -4.75
CA PRO A 19 11.08 -38.89 -3.42
C PRO A 19 12.05 -38.48 -2.30
N PRO A 20 11.53 -38.00 -1.15
CA PRO A 20 12.38 -37.59 -0.03
C PRO A 20 13.28 -38.74 0.45
N PRO A 21 14.49 -38.45 0.95
CA PRO A 21 15.43 -39.48 1.43
C PRO A 21 15.02 -40.10 2.79
N PHE A 22 13.82 -39.80 3.29
CA PHE A 22 13.29 -40.27 4.57
C PHE A 22 11.89 -40.87 4.39
N LYS A 23 11.50 -41.75 5.30
CA LYS A 23 10.15 -42.32 5.35
C LYS A 23 9.21 -41.40 6.13
N LEU A 24 8.00 -41.21 5.61
CA LEU A 24 6.90 -40.56 6.32
C LEU A 24 5.84 -41.60 6.72
N PRO A 25 5.27 -41.54 7.93
CA PRO A 25 4.08 -42.34 8.27
C PRO A 25 2.89 -42.00 7.36
N LEU A 26 2.00 -42.97 7.16
CA LEU A 26 0.76 -42.74 6.39
C LEU A 26 -0.18 -41.80 7.16
N PRO A 27 -0.88 -40.86 6.49
CA PRO A 27 -1.67 -39.81 7.12
C PRO A 27 -3.04 -40.32 7.64
N ASP A 28 -3.02 -41.33 8.50
CA ASP A 28 -4.22 -42.00 9.03
C ASP A 28 -4.94 -41.18 10.12
N ASN A 29 -4.33 -40.07 10.58
CA ASN A 29 -4.96 -39.09 11.46
C ASN A 29 -4.40 -37.68 11.23
N PRO A 30 -5.09 -36.61 11.71
CA PRO A 30 -4.69 -35.23 11.45
C PRO A 30 -3.28 -34.88 11.95
N ASP A 31 -2.82 -35.43 13.07
CA ASP A 31 -1.52 -35.09 13.67
C ASP A 31 -0.36 -35.55 12.79
N ILE A 32 -0.55 -36.70 12.12
CA ILE A 32 0.42 -37.20 11.14
C ILE A 32 0.53 -36.25 9.93
N ILE A 33 -0.58 -35.66 9.47
CA ILE A 33 -0.57 -34.74 8.32
C ILE A 33 0.31 -33.53 8.58
N THR A 34 0.12 -32.87 9.73
CA THR A 34 0.95 -31.71 10.12
C THR A 34 2.42 -32.12 10.28
N ALA A 35 2.70 -33.21 11.00
CA ALA A 35 4.06 -33.68 11.21
C ALA A 35 4.78 -34.00 9.89
N ASN A 36 4.09 -34.64 8.95
CA ASN A 36 4.62 -34.96 7.62
C ASN A 36 4.96 -33.70 6.83
N MET A 37 4.05 -32.72 6.78
CA MET A 37 4.30 -31.47 6.05
C MET A 37 5.47 -30.70 6.68
N MET A 38 5.54 -30.65 8.01
CA MET A 38 6.68 -30.04 8.72
C MET A 38 7.99 -30.75 8.37
N LYS A 39 8.01 -32.08 8.31
CA LYS A 39 9.19 -32.85 7.90
C LYS A 39 9.60 -32.54 6.45
N MET A 40 8.64 -32.39 5.54
CA MET A 40 8.90 -32.03 4.15
C MET A 40 9.56 -30.64 4.00
N THR A 41 9.24 -29.68 4.88
CA THR A 41 9.89 -28.37 4.83
C THR A 41 11.40 -28.41 5.05
N GLU A 42 11.94 -29.45 5.72
CA GLU A 42 13.40 -29.61 5.94
C GLU A 42 14.19 -29.72 4.63
N LEU A 43 13.54 -30.12 3.52
CA LEU A 43 14.13 -30.15 2.19
C LEU A 43 14.37 -28.75 1.60
N THR A 44 13.76 -27.70 2.16
CA THR A 44 14.00 -26.32 1.73
C THR A 44 15.39 -25.90 2.17
N LEU A 45 16.32 -25.71 1.22
CA LEU A 45 17.73 -25.41 1.54
C LEU A 45 17.93 -24.03 2.17
N ASP A 46 17.18 -23.03 1.69
CA ASP A 46 17.23 -21.66 2.19
C ASP A 46 16.61 -21.62 3.62
N PRO A 47 17.40 -21.27 4.66
CA PRO A 47 16.91 -21.28 6.03
C PRO A 47 15.74 -20.32 6.28
N ARG A 48 15.73 -19.16 5.61
CA ARG A 48 14.66 -18.17 5.76
C ARG A 48 13.37 -18.68 5.13
N LYS A 49 13.44 -19.24 3.91
CA LYS A 49 12.27 -19.85 3.25
C LYS A 49 11.76 -21.05 4.05
N ARG A 50 12.65 -21.89 4.57
CA ARG A 50 12.28 -23.02 5.44
C ARG A 50 11.49 -22.55 6.66
N PHE A 51 12.00 -21.53 7.35
CA PHE A 51 11.29 -20.93 8.48
C PHE A 51 9.90 -20.43 8.08
N LEU A 52 9.80 -19.66 6.99
CA LEU A 52 8.51 -19.15 6.51
C LEU A 52 7.50 -20.27 6.19
N TRP A 53 7.95 -21.33 5.50
CA TRP A 53 7.10 -22.48 5.18
C TRP A 53 6.66 -23.26 6.42
N GLN A 54 7.56 -23.46 7.38
CA GLN A 54 7.22 -24.08 8.66
C GLN A 54 6.17 -23.26 9.43
N THR A 55 6.38 -21.95 9.51
CA THR A 55 5.52 -21.04 10.26
C THR A 55 4.13 -20.96 9.64
N ILE A 56 4.01 -20.80 8.32
CA ILE A 56 2.70 -20.75 7.66
C ILE A 56 1.97 -22.09 7.73
N THR A 57 2.66 -23.22 7.56
CA THR A 57 2.05 -24.55 7.72
C THR A 57 1.49 -24.73 9.13
N LYS A 58 2.27 -24.35 10.16
CA LYS A 58 1.84 -24.42 11.56
C LYS A 58 0.55 -23.62 11.77
N TYR A 59 0.56 -22.33 11.48
CA TYR A 59 -0.59 -21.46 11.76
C TYR A 59 -1.82 -21.81 10.93
N LEU A 60 -1.64 -22.22 9.67
CA LEU A 60 -2.76 -22.67 8.82
C LEU A 60 -3.41 -23.93 9.39
N HIS A 61 -2.61 -24.94 9.77
CA HIS A 61 -3.14 -26.18 10.32
C HIS A 61 -3.76 -25.97 11.72
N GLU A 62 -3.19 -25.08 12.54
CA GLU A 62 -3.77 -24.69 13.83
C GLU A 62 -5.12 -23.98 13.64
N PHE A 63 -5.24 -23.04 12.70
CA PHE A 63 -6.51 -22.39 12.36
C PHE A 63 -7.59 -23.39 11.95
N ILE A 64 -7.26 -24.36 11.08
CA ILE A 64 -8.20 -25.41 10.65
C ILE A 64 -8.70 -26.22 11.84
N ARG A 65 -7.81 -26.56 12.78
CA ARG A 65 -8.15 -27.35 13.98
C ARG A 65 -8.98 -26.57 14.97
N GLU A 66 -8.57 -25.33 15.24
CA GLU A 66 -9.22 -24.43 16.19
C GLU A 66 -10.66 -24.14 15.78
N THR A 67 -10.87 -23.86 14.49
CA THR A 67 -12.20 -23.56 13.93
C THR A 67 -13.01 -24.81 13.62
N LYS A 68 -12.39 -26.00 13.63
CA LYS A 68 -12.98 -27.26 13.15
C LYS A 68 -13.56 -27.12 11.74
N LEU A 69 -12.79 -26.46 10.87
CA LEU A 69 -13.21 -26.08 9.52
C LEU A 69 -13.86 -27.27 8.80
N THR A 70 -15.11 -27.10 8.39
CA THR A 70 -15.85 -28.13 7.67
C THR A 70 -15.42 -28.19 6.20
N THR A 71 -15.67 -29.32 5.54
CA THR A 71 -15.43 -29.45 4.09
C THR A 71 -16.16 -28.38 3.29
N LYS A 72 -17.39 -28.05 3.69
CA LYS A 72 -18.18 -27.00 3.03
C LYS A 72 -17.55 -25.62 3.19
N GLU A 73 -17.11 -25.25 4.40
CA GLU A 73 -16.44 -23.96 4.62
C GLU A 73 -15.10 -23.90 3.87
N TRP A 74 -14.36 -25.00 3.82
CA TRP A 74 -13.15 -25.11 3.02
C TRP A 74 -13.43 -24.91 1.52
N GLU A 75 -14.45 -25.56 0.96
CA GLU A 75 -14.86 -25.39 -0.45
C GLU A 75 -15.24 -23.92 -0.75
N GLU A 76 -16.00 -23.27 0.13
CA GLU A 76 -16.35 -21.86 -0.02
C GLU A 76 -15.12 -20.94 0.08
N ALA A 77 -14.16 -21.23 0.97
CA ALA A 77 -12.91 -20.49 1.05
C ALA A 77 -12.08 -20.64 -0.25
N ILE A 78 -12.02 -21.83 -0.83
CA ILE A 78 -11.34 -22.06 -2.12
C ILE A 78 -12.04 -21.29 -3.26
N LYS A 79 -13.37 -21.32 -3.32
CA LYS A 79 -14.14 -20.50 -4.30
C LYS A 79 -13.89 -19.02 -4.11
N PHE A 80 -13.85 -18.54 -2.87
CA PHE A 80 -13.54 -17.15 -2.55
C PHE A 80 -12.15 -16.75 -3.07
N LEU A 81 -11.09 -17.50 -2.72
CA LEU A 81 -9.73 -17.22 -3.17
C LEU A 81 -9.58 -17.31 -4.69
N THR A 82 -10.32 -18.23 -5.33
CA THR A 82 -10.38 -18.34 -6.78
C THR A 82 -10.97 -17.07 -7.41
N ARG A 83 -12.09 -16.57 -6.88
CA ARG A 83 -12.71 -15.31 -7.34
C ARG A 83 -11.80 -14.10 -7.10
N VAL A 84 -11.06 -14.07 -5.99
CA VAL A 84 -10.06 -13.02 -5.72
C VAL A 84 -9.01 -13.01 -6.82
N GLY A 85 -8.44 -14.18 -7.16
CA GLY A 85 -7.49 -14.30 -8.27
C GLY A 85 -8.06 -13.87 -9.61
N GLN A 86 -9.30 -14.28 -9.93
CA GLN A 86 -9.98 -13.93 -11.19
C GLN A 86 -10.35 -12.44 -11.31
N LYS A 87 -10.47 -11.72 -10.19
CA LYS A 87 -10.74 -10.27 -10.17
C LYS A 87 -9.46 -9.43 -10.36
N CYS A 88 -8.28 -10.03 -10.21
CA CYS A 88 -7.02 -9.34 -10.42
C CYS A 88 -6.79 -9.04 -11.92
N THR A 89 -6.37 -7.81 -12.24
CA THR A 89 -5.98 -7.33 -13.56
C THR A 89 -4.64 -6.58 -13.47
N SER A 90 -4.16 -5.99 -14.57
CA SER A 90 -2.96 -5.13 -14.54
C SER A 90 -3.15 -3.86 -13.71
N THR A 91 -4.38 -3.41 -13.49
CA THR A 91 -4.72 -2.18 -12.75
C THR A 91 -5.53 -2.45 -11.46
N ARG A 92 -5.90 -3.71 -11.20
CA ARG A 92 -6.65 -4.12 -10.00
C ARG A 92 -5.94 -5.30 -9.33
N GLN A 93 -5.48 -5.12 -8.10
CA GLN A 93 -4.85 -6.19 -7.30
C GLN A 93 -5.73 -6.60 -6.13
N GLU A 94 -6.69 -7.49 -6.38
CA GLU A 94 -7.65 -7.93 -5.35
C GLU A 94 -6.98 -8.72 -4.21
N PHE A 95 -5.87 -9.41 -4.47
CA PHE A 95 -5.07 -10.05 -3.40
C PHE A 95 -4.37 -9.04 -2.47
N ILE A 96 -3.91 -7.91 -3.02
CA ILE A 96 -3.38 -6.80 -2.19
C ILE A 96 -4.52 -6.20 -1.38
N LEU A 97 -5.68 -5.97 -1.99
CA LEU A 97 -6.85 -5.46 -1.27
C LEU A 97 -7.31 -6.40 -0.14
N LEU A 98 -7.24 -7.72 -0.36
CA LEU A 98 -7.51 -8.72 0.68
C LEU A 98 -6.48 -8.62 1.83
N SER A 99 -5.20 -8.44 1.51
CA SER A 99 -4.14 -8.18 2.49
C SER A 99 -4.42 -6.91 3.30
N ASP A 100 -4.85 -5.84 2.62
CA ASP A 100 -5.13 -4.53 3.22
C ASP A 100 -6.27 -4.61 4.25
N ILE A 101 -7.40 -5.23 3.88
CA ILE A 101 -8.57 -5.28 4.77
C ILE A 101 -8.37 -6.19 5.98
N PHE A 102 -7.45 -7.15 5.92
CA PHE A 102 -7.03 -7.95 7.08
C PHE A 102 -5.91 -7.28 7.89
N GLY A 103 -5.45 -6.10 7.48
CA GLY A 103 -4.37 -5.36 8.15
C GLY A 103 -2.98 -5.95 7.93
N ALA A 104 -2.83 -6.94 7.05
CA ALA A 104 -1.53 -7.57 6.79
C ALA A 104 -0.55 -6.58 6.14
N SER A 105 -1.00 -5.77 5.20
CA SER A 105 -0.17 -4.74 4.56
C SER A 105 0.32 -3.69 5.56
N ALA A 106 -0.58 -3.19 6.42
CA ALA A 106 -0.25 -2.24 7.48
C ALA A 106 0.69 -2.84 8.53
N LEU A 107 0.50 -4.12 8.90
CA LEU A 107 1.37 -4.83 9.82
C LEU A 107 2.78 -5.03 9.24
N VAL A 108 2.87 -5.42 7.96
CA VAL A 108 4.15 -5.55 7.26
C VAL A 108 4.87 -4.20 7.20
N ASP A 109 4.17 -3.12 6.87
CA ASP A 109 4.73 -1.76 6.90
C ASP A 109 5.27 -1.43 8.29
N ALA A 110 4.45 -1.54 9.34
CA ALA A 110 4.84 -1.16 10.69
C ALA A 110 6.06 -1.94 11.22
N LEU A 111 6.17 -3.23 10.89
CA LEU A 111 7.31 -4.07 11.31
C LEU A 111 8.60 -3.76 10.53
N ASN A 112 8.50 -3.36 9.26
CA ASN A 112 9.67 -3.03 8.44
C ASN A 112 10.04 -1.53 8.50
N ASN A 113 9.14 -0.69 9.01
CA ASN A 113 9.30 0.75 9.13
C ASN A 113 8.90 1.23 10.55
N PRO A 114 9.54 0.71 11.61
CA PRO A 114 9.21 1.12 12.96
C PRO A 114 9.58 2.60 13.19
N PRO A 115 8.93 3.28 14.15
CA PRO A 115 9.18 4.70 14.42
C PRO A 115 10.65 4.98 14.75
N THR A 116 11.27 5.90 14.00
CA THR A 116 12.69 6.30 14.18
C THR A 116 12.87 7.75 14.61
N GLY A 117 11.78 8.50 14.77
CA GLY A 117 11.79 9.95 14.90
C GLY A 117 11.76 10.69 13.55
N ALA A 118 11.92 9.96 12.43
CA ALA A 118 11.57 10.43 11.09
C ALA A 118 10.04 10.43 10.87
N THR A 119 9.59 10.99 9.74
CA THR A 119 8.18 10.91 9.33
C THR A 119 7.79 9.43 9.20
N GLU A 120 6.67 9.04 9.82
CA GLU A 120 6.24 7.64 9.78
C GLU A 120 5.80 7.23 8.37
N SER A 121 6.06 5.98 8.02
CA SER A 121 5.57 5.41 6.76
C SER A 121 4.07 5.12 6.81
N SER A 122 3.47 4.87 5.66
CA SER A 122 2.14 4.25 5.53
C SER A 122 2.12 3.37 4.28
N VAL A 123 1.02 2.65 4.08
CA VAL A 123 0.83 1.77 2.93
C VAL A 123 0.86 2.59 1.61
N LEU A 124 1.57 2.09 0.60
CA LEU A 124 1.64 2.71 -0.73
C LEU A 124 0.26 2.80 -1.39
N GLY A 125 -0.60 1.80 -1.14
CA GLY A 125 -1.87 1.64 -1.85
C GLY A 125 -1.68 1.18 -3.31
N PRO A 126 -2.77 0.82 -3.98
CA PRO A 126 -2.72 0.20 -5.32
C PRO A 126 -2.66 1.21 -6.47
N PHE A 127 -2.69 2.51 -6.18
CA PHE A 127 -2.91 3.56 -7.19
C PHE A 127 -1.65 4.36 -7.55
N PHE A 128 -0.47 3.96 -7.08
CA PHE A 128 0.79 4.55 -7.54
C PHE A 128 1.06 4.19 -9.02
N THR A 129 1.61 5.14 -9.79
CA THR A 129 2.03 4.94 -11.18
C THR A 129 3.31 5.71 -11.47
N ASP A 130 4.17 5.16 -12.33
CA ASP A 130 5.49 5.75 -12.66
C ASP A 130 5.40 6.96 -13.61
N ASP A 131 4.22 7.27 -14.14
CA ASP A 131 3.97 8.28 -15.16
C ASP A 131 3.58 9.66 -14.61
N ALA A 132 3.84 9.92 -13.33
CA ALA A 132 3.64 11.23 -12.73
C ALA A 132 4.47 12.30 -13.48
N PRO A 133 3.88 13.45 -13.83
CA PRO A 133 4.58 14.51 -14.55
C PRO A 133 5.61 15.19 -13.64
N ASP A 134 6.74 15.60 -14.21
CA ASP A 134 7.72 16.45 -13.53
C ASP A 134 7.23 17.90 -13.46
N LEU A 135 7.26 18.47 -12.25
CA LEU A 135 6.73 19.77 -11.90
C LEU A 135 7.78 20.64 -11.21
N MET A 136 7.67 21.95 -11.40
CA MET A 136 8.45 22.93 -10.66
C MET A 136 7.78 23.26 -9.32
N ASN A 137 8.55 23.79 -8.37
CA ASN A 137 7.99 24.32 -7.14
C ASN A 137 6.98 25.44 -7.44
N GLY A 138 5.76 25.27 -6.93
CA GLY A 138 4.63 26.14 -7.16
C GLY A 138 3.72 25.72 -8.31
N ASP A 139 4.04 24.67 -9.08
CA ASP A 139 3.12 24.13 -10.11
C ASP A 139 1.95 23.35 -9.48
N SER A 140 1.00 22.92 -10.32
CA SER A 140 -0.18 22.16 -9.87
C SER A 140 -0.06 20.69 -10.22
N ILE A 141 -0.41 19.83 -9.26
CA ILE A 141 -0.58 18.38 -9.50
C ILE A 141 -1.96 18.03 -10.04
N ALA A 142 -2.92 18.96 -9.93
CA ALA A 142 -4.31 18.77 -10.30
C ALA A 142 -4.74 19.78 -11.37
N SER A 143 -5.51 19.31 -12.35
CA SER A 143 -6.20 20.16 -13.32
C SER A 143 -7.31 20.99 -12.66
N GLU A 144 -7.75 22.05 -13.35
CA GLU A 144 -8.82 22.92 -12.85
C GLU A 144 -10.15 22.18 -12.70
N GLY A 145 -10.90 22.51 -11.64
CA GLY A 145 -12.21 21.92 -11.38
C GLY A 145 -12.16 20.52 -10.73
N LYS A 146 -11.01 20.08 -10.22
CA LYS A 146 -10.84 18.80 -9.51
C LYS A 146 -11.16 18.83 -8.01
N GLY A 147 -11.47 19.99 -7.45
CA GLY A 147 -11.88 20.12 -6.06
C GLY A 147 -11.53 21.46 -5.44
N GLU A 148 -11.69 21.55 -4.12
CA GLU A 148 -11.31 22.72 -3.34
C GLU A 148 -9.79 22.90 -3.41
N TYR A 149 -9.31 24.10 -3.75
CA TYR A 149 -7.88 24.36 -3.86
C TYR A 149 -7.14 24.12 -2.54
N MET A 150 -6.01 23.43 -2.67
CA MET A 150 -5.05 23.23 -1.59
C MET A 150 -3.65 23.63 -2.06
N PHE A 151 -2.86 24.24 -1.18
CA PHE A 151 -1.44 24.41 -1.36
C PHE A 151 -0.71 23.57 -0.31
N VAL A 152 0.27 22.79 -0.74
CA VAL A 152 1.11 21.97 0.13
C VAL A 152 2.51 22.57 0.14
N GLU A 153 3.10 22.76 1.31
CA GLU A 153 4.48 23.24 1.43
C GLU A 153 5.19 22.71 2.67
N GLY A 154 6.52 22.70 2.60
CA GLY A 154 7.36 22.32 3.74
C GLY A 154 8.81 22.17 3.33
N ARG A 155 9.57 21.42 4.14
CA ARG A 155 10.96 21.08 3.86
C ARG A 155 11.20 19.58 3.96
N VAL A 156 12.06 19.09 3.08
CA VAL A 156 12.68 17.78 3.23
C VAL A 156 13.93 17.93 4.08
N LEU A 157 13.93 17.29 5.25
CA LEU A 157 14.99 17.39 6.26
C LEU A 157 15.48 16.00 6.63
N SER A 158 16.75 15.91 7.02
CA SER A 158 17.28 14.76 7.75
C SER A 158 16.79 14.81 9.21
N ILE A 159 16.79 13.69 9.92
CA ILE A 159 16.42 13.63 11.34
C ILE A 159 17.26 14.53 12.26
N ASP A 160 18.43 15.00 11.80
CA ASP A 160 19.27 15.97 12.52
C ASP A 160 18.92 17.44 12.19
N GLY A 161 17.88 17.66 11.39
CA GLY A 161 17.40 18.98 10.95
C GLY A 161 18.12 19.53 9.72
N THR A 162 19.10 18.81 9.15
CA THR A 162 19.83 19.26 7.95
C THR A 162 18.90 19.23 6.73
N PRO A 163 18.78 20.33 5.97
CA PRO A 163 17.99 20.30 4.75
C PRO A 163 18.55 19.38 3.68
N ILE A 164 17.67 18.65 3.01
CA ILE A 164 18.02 17.70 1.95
C ILE A 164 17.65 18.32 0.59
N PRO A 165 18.62 18.83 -0.19
CA PRO A 165 18.35 19.38 -1.51
C PRO A 165 18.15 18.28 -2.54
N ASN A 166 17.38 18.58 -3.58
CA ASN A 166 17.14 17.69 -4.72
C ASN A 166 16.59 16.30 -4.32
N ALA A 167 15.86 16.22 -3.20
CA ALA A 167 15.05 15.06 -2.88
C ALA A 167 13.85 15.05 -3.83
N THR A 168 13.55 13.89 -4.41
CA THR A 168 12.36 13.70 -5.25
C THR A 168 11.16 13.47 -4.36
N ILE A 169 10.11 14.27 -4.56
CA ILE A 169 8.80 14.12 -3.93
C ILE A 169 7.81 13.72 -5.02
N GLU A 170 7.26 12.51 -4.93
CA GLU A 170 6.15 12.06 -5.78
C GLU A 170 4.87 12.02 -4.94
N THR A 171 3.82 12.68 -5.41
CA THR A 171 2.58 12.88 -4.66
C THR A 171 1.39 12.55 -5.54
N TRP A 172 0.34 11.95 -4.95
CA TRP A 172 -0.90 11.63 -5.65
C TRP A 172 -2.09 11.61 -4.70
N GLU A 173 -3.28 11.91 -5.22
CA GLU A 173 -4.53 11.98 -4.46
C GLU A 173 -5.76 11.71 -5.33
N THR A 174 -6.91 11.59 -4.69
CA THR A 174 -8.21 11.58 -5.39
C THR A 174 -8.65 12.99 -5.73
N ASP A 175 -9.45 13.13 -6.79
CA ASP A 175 -10.25 14.35 -6.98
C ASP A 175 -11.44 14.44 -5.99
N ASP A 176 -12.26 15.49 -6.13
CA ASP A 176 -13.44 15.77 -5.30
C ASP A 176 -14.57 14.73 -5.40
N THR A 177 -14.50 13.82 -6.38
CA THR A 177 -15.42 12.70 -6.51
C THR A 177 -14.90 11.43 -5.83
N GLY A 178 -13.67 11.46 -5.30
CA GLY A 178 -13.07 10.36 -4.56
C GLY A 178 -12.43 9.28 -5.44
N TYR A 179 -12.11 9.61 -6.70
CA TYR A 179 -11.41 8.70 -7.61
C TYR A 179 -10.00 9.18 -7.90
N TYR A 180 -9.07 8.24 -8.01
CA TYR A 180 -7.79 8.47 -8.68
C TYR A 180 -8.01 8.47 -10.19
N ASP A 181 -7.26 9.28 -10.91
CA ASP A 181 -7.23 9.35 -12.38
C ASP A 181 -7.21 7.97 -13.08
N VAL A 182 -6.43 7.01 -12.57
CA VAL A 182 -6.27 5.62 -13.08
C VAL A 182 -7.54 4.80 -13.03
N GLN A 183 -8.55 5.26 -12.28
CA GLN A 183 -9.85 4.61 -12.18
C GLN A 183 -10.83 5.07 -13.27
N TYR A 184 -10.58 6.20 -13.93
CA TYR A 184 -11.44 6.68 -15.01
C TYR A 184 -11.18 5.93 -16.32
N SER A 185 -12.27 5.50 -16.96
CA SER A 185 -12.17 4.93 -18.31
C SER A 185 -11.71 5.99 -19.30
N GLY A 186 -10.66 5.70 -20.06
CA GLY A 186 -10.11 6.62 -21.05
C GLY A 186 -9.12 7.64 -20.49
N ARG A 187 -8.47 7.36 -19.36
CA ARG A 187 -7.32 8.15 -18.89
C ARG A 187 -6.27 8.31 -20.00
N GLU A 188 -6.08 9.54 -20.45
CA GLU A 188 -5.06 9.90 -21.46
C GLU A 188 -3.76 10.40 -20.80
N THR A 189 -3.90 11.16 -19.72
CA THR A 189 -2.79 11.78 -18.98
C THR A 189 -2.95 11.56 -17.48
N ALA A 190 -1.84 11.60 -16.76
CA ALA A 190 -1.84 11.66 -15.30
C ALA A 190 -2.48 12.96 -14.80
N ASP A 191 -3.28 12.88 -13.74
CA ASP A 191 -3.91 14.03 -13.08
C ASP A 191 -4.07 13.75 -11.59
N CYS A 192 -4.13 14.81 -10.77
CA CYS A 192 -3.98 14.75 -9.31
C CYS A 192 -2.70 13.99 -8.88
N ARG A 193 -1.63 14.15 -9.65
CA ARG A 193 -0.32 13.48 -9.48
C ARG A 193 0.80 14.41 -9.89
N GLY A 194 1.94 14.35 -9.22
CA GLY A 194 3.12 15.09 -9.65
C GLY A 194 4.40 14.64 -8.99
N ARG A 195 5.51 14.92 -9.67
CA ARG A 195 6.87 14.70 -9.18
C ARG A 195 7.60 16.03 -9.16
N LEU A 196 8.13 16.43 -8.01
CA LEU A 196 8.90 17.65 -7.84
C LEU A 196 10.18 17.39 -7.04
N HIS A 197 11.07 18.37 -7.01
CA HIS A 197 12.34 18.28 -6.29
C HIS A 197 12.45 19.39 -5.24
N SER A 198 12.97 19.04 -4.06
CA SER A 198 13.29 20.02 -3.03
C SER A 198 14.40 20.98 -3.49
N ASP A 199 14.33 22.23 -3.08
CA ASP A 199 15.32 23.25 -3.42
C ASP A 199 16.60 23.12 -2.57
N LYS A 200 17.55 24.05 -2.75
CA LYS A 200 18.83 24.08 -2.01
C LYS A 200 18.69 24.13 -0.47
N ASN A 201 17.56 24.58 0.03
CA ASN A 201 17.22 24.67 1.45
C ASN A 201 16.22 23.59 1.87
N GLY A 202 16.04 22.56 1.04
CA GLY A 202 15.08 21.48 1.24
C GLY A 202 13.63 21.88 1.01
N TYR A 203 13.32 23.12 0.62
CA TYR A 203 11.94 23.58 0.45
C TYR A 203 11.26 22.89 -0.73
N TYR A 204 9.98 22.56 -0.55
CA TYR A 204 9.10 22.17 -1.63
C TYR A 204 7.73 22.86 -1.48
N GLY A 205 7.04 23.05 -2.60
CA GLY A 205 5.65 23.53 -2.57
C GLY A 205 4.93 23.32 -3.90
N TYR A 206 3.63 23.07 -3.85
CA TYR A 206 2.79 22.82 -5.04
C TYR A 206 1.31 23.08 -4.76
N ARG A 207 0.54 23.33 -5.82
CA ARG A 207 -0.93 23.37 -5.81
C ARG A 207 -1.49 21.95 -5.98
N ALA A 208 -2.57 21.69 -5.28
CA ALA A 208 -3.28 20.43 -5.16
C ALA A 208 -4.77 20.72 -4.94
N VAL A 209 -5.56 19.68 -4.67
CA VAL A 209 -6.95 19.82 -4.22
C VAL A 209 -7.15 19.12 -2.88
N VAL A 210 -8.15 19.52 -2.09
CA VAL A 210 -8.44 18.82 -0.84
C VAL A 210 -9.03 17.44 -1.17
N PRO A 211 -8.36 16.32 -0.84
CA PRO A 211 -8.90 15.00 -1.12
C PRO A 211 -10.16 14.75 -0.28
N VAL A 212 -11.05 13.89 -0.79
CA VAL A 212 -12.27 13.48 -0.11
C VAL A 212 -12.18 12.03 0.38
N ALA A 213 -13.00 11.69 1.36
CA ALA A 213 -13.09 10.30 1.82
C ALA A 213 -13.72 9.45 0.72
N TYR A 214 -13.16 8.28 0.46
CA TYR A 214 -13.57 7.44 -0.66
C TYR A 214 -13.60 5.96 -0.28
N PRO A 215 -14.46 5.15 -0.94
CA PRO A 215 -14.47 3.72 -0.74
C PRO A 215 -13.29 3.03 -1.44
N ILE A 216 -12.65 2.06 -0.78
CA ILE A 216 -11.90 1.03 -1.52
C ILE A 216 -12.87 0.23 -2.42
N PRO A 217 -12.38 -0.37 -3.51
CA PRO A 217 -13.26 -1.06 -4.44
C PRO A 217 -14.14 -2.14 -3.76
N GLY A 218 -15.46 -2.01 -3.92
CA GLY A 218 -16.46 -2.87 -3.27
C GLY A 218 -17.16 -3.87 -4.20
N ASP A 219 -16.79 -3.90 -5.49
CA ASP A 219 -17.44 -4.66 -6.57
C ASP A 219 -16.88 -6.08 -6.76
N GLY A 220 -16.08 -6.55 -5.80
CA GLY A 220 -15.35 -7.81 -5.84
C GLY A 220 -15.60 -8.68 -4.60
N PRO A 221 -14.98 -9.87 -4.56
CA PRO A 221 -15.09 -10.77 -3.42
C PRO A 221 -14.66 -10.10 -2.10
N VAL A 222 -13.68 -9.19 -2.11
CA VAL A 222 -13.29 -8.45 -0.90
C VAL A 222 -14.42 -7.55 -0.39
N GLY A 223 -15.16 -6.91 -1.30
CA GLY A 223 -16.34 -6.12 -0.95
C GLY A 223 -17.45 -6.96 -0.33
N GLU A 224 -17.74 -8.13 -0.91
CA GLU A 224 -18.69 -9.11 -0.34
C GLU A 224 -18.28 -9.54 1.08
N LEU A 225 -16.97 -9.78 1.29
CA LEU A 225 -16.42 -10.16 2.58
C LEU A 225 -16.61 -9.05 3.64
N LEU A 226 -16.34 -7.79 3.29
CA LEU A 226 -16.55 -6.66 4.19
C LEU A 226 -18.02 -6.51 4.59
N ILE A 227 -18.94 -6.67 3.64
CA ILE A 227 -20.39 -6.69 3.93
C ILE A 227 -20.71 -7.82 4.91
N GLY A 228 -20.18 -9.03 4.69
CA GLY A 228 -20.35 -10.17 5.59
C GLY A 228 -19.79 -9.95 7.00
N MET A 229 -18.74 -9.13 7.14
CA MET A 229 -18.16 -8.71 8.41
C MET A 229 -18.86 -7.48 9.04
N ASN A 230 -19.88 -6.92 8.39
CA ASN A 230 -20.51 -5.66 8.76
C ASN A 230 -19.50 -4.50 8.89
N ARG A 231 -18.51 -4.47 7.98
CA ARG A 231 -17.48 -3.42 7.90
C ARG A 231 -17.73 -2.52 6.70
N HIS A 232 -17.53 -1.21 6.88
CA HIS A 232 -17.51 -0.29 5.75
C HIS A 232 -16.22 -0.43 4.94
N ASN A 233 -16.26 0.00 3.67
CA ASN A 233 -15.10 0.04 2.79
C ASN A 233 -14.50 1.45 2.63
N MET A 234 -14.90 2.42 3.46
CA MET A 234 -14.39 3.80 3.37
C MET A 234 -12.97 3.95 3.92
N ARG A 235 -12.16 4.73 3.21
CA ARG A 235 -10.91 5.32 3.70
C ARG A 235 -11.14 6.80 4.03
N PRO A 236 -10.47 7.35 5.06
CA PRO A 236 -10.43 8.80 5.25
C PRO A 236 -9.76 9.48 4.06
N ASN A 237 -10.04 10.75 3.82
CA ASN A 237 -9.31 11.54 2.83
C ASN A 237 -7.84 11.60 3.19
N HIS A 238 -6.97 11.52 2.17
CA HIS A 238 -5.54 11.60 2.35
C HIS A 238 -4.81 11.97 1.07
N LEU A 239 -3.62 12.50 1.27
CA LEU A 239 -2.64 12.82 0.23
C LEU A 239 -1.48 11.82 0.37
N HIS A 240 -1.21 11.03 -0.67
CA HIS A 240 -0.05 10.15 -0.67
C HIS A 240 1.23 10.90 -1.02
N CYS A 241 2.35 10.48 -0.43
CA CYS A 241 3.66 11.02 -0.71
C CYS A 241 4.72 9.92 -0.67
N MET A 242 5.56 9.86 -1.70
CA MET A 242 6.78 9.07 -1.75
C MET A 242 7.97 10.03 -1.88
N VAL A 243 8.96 9.88 -1.00
CA VAL A 243 10.16 10.73 -0.98
C VAL A 243 11.40 9.87 -1.15
N VAL A 244 12.21 10.23 -2.14
CA VAL A 244 13.47 9.55 -2.46
C VAL A 244 14.60 10.57 -2.42
N ALA A 245 15.67 10.27 -1.68
CA ALA A 245 16.89 11.07 -1.66
C ALA A 245 18.11 10.15 -1.58
N THR A 246 19.19 10.51 -2.28
CA THR A 246 20.42 9.70 -2.29
C THR A 246 20.99 9.58 -0.88
N GLY A 247 21.23 8.35 -0.42
CA GLY A 247 21.78 8.07 0.93
C GLY A 247 20.74 8.04 2.05
N PHE A 248 19.47 8.27 1.74
CA PHE A 248 18.35 8.18 2.68
C PHE A 248 17.46 7.00 2.33
N ARG A 249 16.77 6.50 3.34
CA ARG A 249 15.74 5.50 3.13
C ARG A 249 14.55 6.13 2.41
N THR A 250 14.03 5.44 1.39
CA THR A 250 12.77 5.84 0.74
C THR A 250 11.64 5.89 1.76
N LEU A 251 10.95 7.03 1.81
CA LEU A 251 9.74 7.22 2.61
C LEU A 251 8.53 7.04 1.71
N VAL A 252 7.63 6.11 2.06
CA VAL A 252 6.27 6.06 1.52
C VAL A 252 5.32 6.39 2.66
N THR A 253 4.48 7.40 2.49
CA THR A 253 3.56 7.86 3.54
C THR A 253 2.28 8.44 2.95
N ALA A 254 1.35 8.82 3.85
CA ALA A 254 0.13 9.52 3.50
C ALA A 254 -0.25 10.48 4.63
N PHE A 255 -0.78 11.66 4.29
CA PHE A 255 -1.26 12.65 5.25
C PHE A 255 -2.78 12.69 5.27
N TYR A 256 -3.35 12.61 6.46
CA TYR A 256 -4.79 12.50 6.70
C TYR A 256 -5.32 13.80 7.31
N PRO A 257 -6.02 14.67 6.58
CA PRO A 257 -6.61 15.86 7.15
C PRO A 257 -7.56 15.54 8.31
N GLU A 258 -7.40 16.24 9.43
CA GLU A 258 -8.24 16.07 10.60
C GLU A 258 -9.74 16.34 10.33
N GLY A 259 -10.61 15.81 11.19
CA GLY A 259 -12.06 16.01 11.10
C GLY A 259 -12.80 15.03 10.19
N CYS A 260 -12.10 14.14 9.49
CA CYS A 260 -12.74 13.10 8.70
C CYS A 260 -13.33 11.99 9.57
N LYS A 261 -14.60 11.63 9.30
CA LYS A 261 -15.37 10.62 10.02
C LYS A 261 -14.72 9.22 10.04
N TYR A 262 -13.86 8.91 9.07
CA TYR A 262 -13.26 7.58 8.89
C TYR A 262 -11.82 7.46 9.41
N ILE A 263 -11.27 8.49 10.07
CA ILE A 263 -9.90 8.48 10.61
C ILE A 263 -9.66 7.32 11.56
N GLU A 264 -10.60 7.07 12.47
CA GLU A 264 -10.47 6.04 13.51
C GLU A 264 -10.90 4.64 13.01
N SER A 265 -11.39 4.55 11.77
CA SER A 265 -11.98 3.32 11.23
C SER A 265 -11.55 3.02 9.80
N ASP A 266 -10.41 3.54 9.33
CA ASP A 266 -9.88 3.32 7.97
C ASP A 266 -9.94 1.83 7.60
N ALA A 267 -10.59 1.53 6.46
CA ALA A 267 -10.83 0.16 6.01
C ALA A 267 -9.55 -0.69 5.87
N VAL A 268 -8.40 -0.03 5.68
CA VAL A 268 -7.10 -0.67 5.46
C VAL A 268 -6.07 -0.39 6.57
N PHE A 269 -6.48 0.25 7.67
CA PHE A 269 -5.63 0.53 8.82
C PHE A 269 -4.36 1.36 8.49
N GLY A 270 -4.43 2.30 7.53
CA GLY A 270 -3.29 3.10 7.09
C GLY A 270 -2.99 4.33 7.96
N VAL A 271 -3.96 4.76 8.79
CA VAL A 271 -3.84 5.97 9.61
C VAL A 271 -2.90 5.74 10.80
N LYS A 272 -1.91 6.63 10.94
CA LYS A 272 -1.08 6.77 12.15
C LYS A 272 -1.31 8.15 12.76
N LYS A 273 -1.23 8.26 14.09
CA LYS A 273 -1.51 9.51 14.81
C LYS A 273 -0.65 10.68 14.33
N SER A 274 0.63 10.45 14.05
CA SER A 274 1.57 11.47 13.58
C SER A 274 1.29 11.94 12.14
N LEU A 275 0.50 11.17 11.39
CA LEU A 275 0.15 11.44 10.00
C LEU A 275 -1.22 12.13 9.86
N VAL A 276 -1.92 12.37 10.98
CA VAL A 276 -3.11 13.22 11.01
C VAL A 276 -2.66 14.69 11.03
N VAL A 277 -3.07 15.45 10.02
CA VAL A 277 -2.57 16.81 9.77
C VAL A 277 -3.70 17.84 9.79
N GLY A 278 -3.37 19.08 10.14
CA GLY A 278 -4.30 20.21 10.07
C GLY A 278 -4.25 20.89 8.69
N LEU A 279 -5.39 21.42 8.24
CA LEU A 279 -5.48 22.28 7.07
C LEU A 279 -5.88 23.70 7.48
N GLU A 280 -4.97 24.65 7.28
CA GLU A 280 -5.24 26.07 7.52
C GLU A 280 -6.12 26.61 6.38
N THR A 281 -7.18 27.37 6.70
CA THR A 281 -7.97 28.06 5.66
C THR A 281 -7.42 29.45 5.46
N VAL A 282 -6.88 29.72 4.27
CA VAL A 282 -6.38 31.04 3.90
C VAL A 282 -7.43 31.73 3.04
N LYS A 283 -7.87 32.92 3.45
CA LYS A 283 -8.81 33.77 2.70
C LYS A 283 -8.15 35.10 2.35
N ASP A 284 -7.36 35.09 1.29
CA ASP A 284 -6.60 36.22 0.78
C ASP A 284 -6.36 36.03 -0.73
N GLU A 285 -6.99 36.87 -1.56
CA GLU A 285 -6.83 36.80 -3.02
C GLU A 285 -5.38 37.10 -3.45
N GLY A 286 -4.69 38.03 -2.80
CA GLY A 286 -3.30 38.35 -3.11
C GLY A 286 -2.38 37.16 -2.87
N GLU A 287 -2.58 36.45 -1.76
CA GLU A 287 -1.85 35.22 -1.46
C GLU A 287 -2.21 34.08 -2.44
N ALA A 288 -3.49 33.93 -2.78
CA ALA A 288 -3.93 32.95 -3.75
C ALA A 288 -3.28 33.16 -5.13
N ARG A 289 -3.19 34.42 -5.61
CA ARG A 289 -2.53 34.76 -6.88
C ARG A 289 -1.01 34.59 -6.81
N LYS A 290 -0.35 34.91 -5.69
CA LYS A 290 1.09 34.65 -5.50
C LYS A 290 1.41 33.16 -5.57
N ARG A 291 0.51 32.30 -5.08
CA ARG A 291 0.60 30.85 -5.16
C ARG A 291 0.08 30.28 -6.47
N GLY A 292 -0.35 31.14 -7.39
CA GLY A 292 -0.74 30.82 -8.77
C GLY A 292 -2.09 30.13 -8.92
N PHE A 293 -3.00 30.24 -7.95
CA PHE A 293 -4.39 29.84 -8.15
C PHE A 293 -5.07 30.82 -9.12
N PRO A 294 -5.69 30.33 -10.20
CA PRO A 294 -6.22 31.20 -11.26
C PRO A 294 -7.51 31.92 -10.84
N THR A 295 -8.27 31.36 -9.91
CA THR A 295 -9.54 31.90 -9.43
C THR A 295 -9.68 31.76 -7.91
N GLY A 296 -10.77 32.30 -7.36
CA GLY A 296 -11.04 32.25 -5.91
C GLY A 296 -10.16 33.17 -5.07
N ASP A 297 -10.58 33.37 -3.82
CA ASP A 297 -9.86 34.08 -2.77
C ASP A 297 -9.50 33.16 -1.58
N THR A 298 -9.92 31.90 -1.63
CA THR A 298 -9.83 30.95 -0.51
C THR A 298 -9.17 29.65 -0.97
N PHE A 299 -8.23 29.13 -0.17
CA PHE A 299 -7.61 27.82 -0.37
C PHE A 299 -7.24 27.20 0.99
N LYS A 300 -7.00 25.88 1.01
CA LYS A 300 -6.43 25.17 2.16
C LYS A 300 -4.92 25.14 2.10
N LEU A 301 -4.25 25.32 3.22
CA LEU A 301 -2.80 25.27 3.32
C LEU A 301 -2.38 24.11 4.23
N LEU A 302 -1.64 23.17 3.66
CA LEU A 302 -0.97 22.09 4.37
C LEU A 302 0.52 22.44 4.51
N LYS A 303 0.97 22.68 5.75
CA LYS A 303 2.39 22.85 6.09
C LYS A 303 2.91 21.55 6.68
N GLN A 304 3.82 20.88 5.99
CA GLN A 304 4.30 19.57 6.40
C GLN A 304 5.78 19.39 6.07
N ASP A 305 6.61 19.24 7.09
CA ASP A 305 8.00 18.83 6.87
C ASP A 305 8.07 17.30 6.68
N LEU A 306 8.97 16.89 5.77
CA LEU A 306 9.25 15.50 5.43
C LEU A 306 10.61 15.14 6.01
N ILE A 307 10.61 14.38 7.11
CA ILE A 307 11.82 14.03 7.83
C ILE A 307 12.28 12.64 7.38
N LEU A 308 13.49 12.55 6.82
CA LEU A 308 14.09 11.31 6.32
C LEU A 308 15.22 10.83 7.25
N ILE A 309 15.37 9.51 7.33
CA ILE A 309 16.48 8.85 8.03
C ILE A 309 17.55 8.39 7.04
N PRO A 310 18.85 8.65 7.30
CA PRO A 310 19.93 8.08 6.49
C PRO A 310 19.88 6.55 6.46
N GLU A 311 20.14 5.95 5.29
CA GLU A 311 20.03 4.49 5.07
C GLU A 311 20.90 3.69 6.06
N LYS A 312 22.11 4.19 6.31
CA LYS A 312 23.05 3.59 7.26
C LYS A 312 22.49 3.57 8.67
N GLN A 313 21.93 4.69 9.13
CA GLN A 313 21.37 4.80 10.47
C GLN A 313 20.09 3.96 10.62
N SER A 314 19.27 3.91 9.56
CA SER A 314 18.09 3.06 9.51
C SER A 314 18.48 1.57 9.63
N SER A 315 19.50 1.15 8.88
CA SER A 315 20.02 -0.23 8.93
C SER A 315 20.57 -0.58 10.32
N GLU A 316 21.32 0.33 10.95
CA GLU A 316 21.84 0.17 12.31
C GLU A 316 20.72 0.11 13.36
N PHE A 317 19.65 0.89 13.18
CA PHE A 317 18.50 0.86 14.07
C PHE A 317 17.76 -0.47 13.97
N PHE A 318 17.50 -0.98 12.76
CA PHE A 318 16.78 -2.25 12.58
C PHE A 318 17.59 -3.48 12.97
N ALA A 319 18.92 -3.40 12.94
CA ALA A 319 19.76 -4.49 13.42
C ALA A 319 19.71 -4.66 14.97
N ARG A 320 19.16 -3.68 15.71
CA ARG A 320 19.11 -3.69 17.19
C ARG A 320 17.75 -4.12 17.76
N ILE A 321 16.71 -4.15 16.94
CA ILE A 321 15.35 -4.60 17.28
C ILE A 321 15.15 -6.05 16.86
#